data_AF-A0A933DV67-F1
#
_entry.id   AF-A0A933DV67-F1
#
_cell.length_a   1.000
_cell.length_b   1.000
_cell.length_c   1.000
_cell.angle_alpha   90.00
_cell.angle_beta   90.00
_cell.angle_gamma   90.00
#
_symmetry.space_group_name_H-M   'P 1'
#
loop_
_entity.id
_entity.type
_entity.pdbx_description
1 polymer ?
#
loop_
_entity_poly.entity_id
_entity_poly.type
_entity_poly.pdbx_seq_one_letter_code
_entity_poly.pdbx_strand_id
1 'polypeptide(L)'
;MKKDTGDTSGQIMLLTVLVISASMFVAATVAGYLVLLRIRQSTDIANSTKAIYAAEAGVEWRLYAQFGDRNRPLPEFENGASVTVSSTPDGAKSIGSSNKIFRALRLSF
;
A
#
# COMPACT_ATOMS: atom_id res chain seq x y z
N MET A 1 37.13 13.77 -57.86
CA MET A 1 36.90 14.04 -56.43
C MET A 1 36.45 12.75 -55.76
N LYS A 2 37.33 12.13 -54.98
CA LYS A 2 37.05 10.88 -54.25
C LYS A 2 36.36 11.30 -52.94
N LYS A 3 35.12 10.84 -52.73
CA LYS A 3 34.32 11.20 -51.55
C LYS A 3 34.62 10.16 -50.48
N ASP A 4 35.51 10.48 -49.55
CA ASP A 4 35.80 9.63 -48.39
C ASP A 4 34.54 9.56 -47.52
N THR A 5 33.78 8.47 -47.69
CA THR A 5 32.48 8.23 -47.02
C THR A 5 32.62 7.23 -45.87
N GLY A 6 33.85 6.79 -45.55
CA GLY A 6 34.13 5.75 -44.54
C GLY A 6 34.03 6.23 -43.09
N ASP A 7 34.30 7.51 -42.82
CA ASP A 7 34.40 8.04 -41.45
C ASP A 7 33.01 8.39 -40.86
N THR A 8 32.08 8.80 -41.72
CA THR A 8 30.73 9.22 -41.31
C THR A 8 29.86 8.04 -40.87
N SER A 9 30.04 6.85 -41.47
CA SER A 9 29.23 5.67 -41.14
C SER A 9 29.52 5.14 -39.74
N GLY A 10 30.78 5.16 -39.30
CA GLY A 10 31.17 4.76 -37.94
C GLY A 10 30.64 5.73 -36.89
N GLN A 11 30.67 7.03 -37.17
CA GLN A 11 30.10 8.06 -36.29
C GLN A 11 28.58 7.92 -36.14
N ILE A 12 27.86 7.64 -37.24
CA ILE A 12 26.41 7.41 -37.20
C ILE A 12 26.10 6.15 -36.37
N MET A 13 26.88 5.08 -36.51
CA MET A 13 26.70 3.86 -35.73
C MET A 13 26.95 4.08 -34.23
N LEU A 14 27.95 4.88 -33.85
CA LEU A 14 28.19 5.22 -32.45
C LEU A 14 27.07 6.08 -31.88
N LEU A 15 26.55 7.04 -32.65
CA LEU A 15 25.43 7.87 -32.24
C LEU A 15 24.17 7.03 -31.99
N THR A 16 23.84 6.07 -32.87
CA THR A 16 22.66 5.22 -32.69
C THR A 16 22.79 4.30 -31.48
N VAL A 17 23.96 3.71 -31.24
CA VAL A 17 24.22 2.89 -30.05
C VAL A 17 24.15 3.73 -28.77
N LEU A 18 24.65 4.96 -28.81
CA LEU A 18 24.55 5.89 -27.68
C LEU A 18 23.08 6.24 -27.37
N VAL A 19 22.29 6.52 -28.39
CA VAL A 19 20.86 6.84 -28.21
C VAL A 19 20.09 5.63 -27.69
N ILE A 20 20.34 4.43 -28.22
CA ILE A 20 19.69 3.20 -27.75
C ILE A 20 20.07 2.91 -26.30
N SER A 21 21.36 2.95 -25.95
CA SER A 21 21.82 2.71 -24.58
C SER A 21 21.28 3.75 -23.59
N ALA A 22 21.26 5.03 -23.97
CA ALA A 22 20.66 6.08 -23.16
C ALA A 22 19.16 5.84 -22.93
N SER A 23 18.41 5.47 -23.97
CA SER A 23 16.98 5.17 -23.85
C SER A 23 16.70 3.96 -22.95
N MET A 24 17.49 2.89 -23.07
CA MET A 24 17.38 1.71 -22.23
C MET A 24 17.72 2.03 -20.77
N PHE A 25 18.70 2.89 -20.52
CA PHE A 25 19.07 3.32 -19.18
C PHE A 25 17.94 4.12 -18.51
N VAL A 26 17.29 5.03 -19.24
CA VAL A 26 16.12 5.76 -18.73
C VAL A 26 14.98 4.80 -18.43
N ALA A 27 14.68 3.86 -19.32
CA ALA A 27 13.63 2.87 -19.08
C ALA A 27 13.92 2.01 -17.84
N ALA A 28 15.16 1.53 -17.68
CA ALA A 28 15.56 0.71 -16.54
C ALA A 28 15.48 1.46 -15.21
N THR A 29 15.91 2.72 -15.18
CA THR A 29 15.86 3.55 -13.96
C THR A 29 14.42 3.86 -13.54
N VAL A 30 13.54 4.20 -14.49
CA VAL A 30 12.10 4.41 -14.22
C VAL A 30 11.45 3.11 -13.73
N ALA A 31 11.71 1.98 -14.40
CA ALA A 31 11.17 0.69 -13.98
C ALA A 31 11.63 0.30 -12.57
N GLY A 32 12.92 0.47 -12.27
CA GLY A 32 13.46 0.21 -10.94
C GLY A 32 12.82 1.07 -9.85
N TYR A 33 12.63 2.36 -10.13
CA TYR A 33 11.96 3.27 -9.20
C TYR A 33 10.50 2.87 -8.95
N LEU A 34 9.76 2.51 -10.01
CA LEU A 34 8.38 2.05 -9.87
C LEU A 34 8.28 0.78 -9.03
N VAL A 35 9.18 -0.19 -9.21
CA VAL A 35 9.21 -1.41 -8.40
C VAL A 35 9.39 -1.10 -6.91
N LEU A 36 10.29 -0.18 -6.56
CA LEU A 36 10.47 0.25 -5.17
C LEU A 36 9.19 0.86 -4.57
N LEU A 37 8.50 1.70 -5.34
CA LEU A 37 7.21 2.26 -4.90
C LEU A 37 6.16 1.17 -4.68
N ARG A 38 6.09 0.18 -5.58
CA ARG A 38 5.13 -0.95 -5.44
C ARG A 38 5.40 -1.78 -4.18
N ILE A 39 6.65 -2.05 -3.85
CA ILE A 39 7.01 -2.80 -2.63
C ILE A 39 6.53 -2.06 -1.37
N ARG A 40 6.76 -0.75 -1.32
CA ARG A 40 6.29 0.09 -0.20
C ARG A 40 4.77 0.09 -0.11
N GLN A 41 4.09 0.30 -1.23
CA GLN A 41 2.62 0.25 -1.29
C GLN A 41 2.07 -1.12 -0.85
N SER A 42 2.71 -2.22 -1.25
CA SER A 42 2.29 -3.57 -0.86
C SER A 42 2.34 -3.76 0.66
N THR A 43 3.39 -3.25 1.30
CA THR A 43 3.53 -3.29 2.77
C THR A 43 2.44 -2.47 3.46
N ASP A 44 2.14 -1.28 2.92
CA ASP A 44 1.08 -0.43 3.45
C ASP A 44 -0.32 -1.05 3.25
N ILE A 45 -0.55 -1.74 2.12
CA ILE A 45 -1.80 -2.48 1.88
C ILE A 45 -1.96 -3.60 2.91
N ALA A 46 -0.92 -4.39 3.17
CA ALA A 46 -1.00 -5.47 4.16
C ALA A 46 -1.34 -4.94 5.57
N ASN A 47 -0.70 -3.85 6.00
CA ASN A 47 -1.01 -3.19 7.27
C ASN A 47 -2.41 -2.57 7.29
N SER A 48 -2.86 -2.01 6.16
CA SER A 48 -4.22 -1.50 6.01
C SER A 48 -5.25 -2.61 6.16
N THR A 49 -5.04 -3.77 5.55
CA THR A 49 -5.93 -4.93 5.66
C THR A 49 -6.03 -5.40 7.10
N LYS A 50 -4.91 -5.52 7.83
CA LYS A 50 -4.92 -5.82 9.26
C LYS A 50 -5.75 -4.83 10.07
N ALA A 51 -5.59 -3.53 9.80
CA ALA A 51 -6.36 -2.49 10.46
C ALA A 51 -7.87 -2.57 10.15
N ILE A 52 -8.26 -2.95 8.92
CA ILE A 52 -9.68 -3.16 8.57
C ILE A 52 -10.23 -4.35 9.35
N TYR A 53 -9.55 -5.50 9.33
CA TYR A 53 -9.99 -6.68 10.06
C TYR A 53 -10.14 -6.43 11.57
N ALA A 54 -9.19 -5.70 12.17
CA ALA A 54 -9.30 -5.30 13.56
C ALA A 54 -10.50 -4.37 13.80
N ALA A 55 -10.77 -3.44 12.89
CA ALA A 55 -11.95 -2.58 12.98
C ALA A 55 -13.26 -3.38 12.90
N GLU A 56 -13.37 -4.32 11.95
CA GLU A 56 -14.54 -5.20 11.79
C GLU A 56 -14.78 -6.05 13.04
N ALA A 57 -13.75 -6.71 13.55
CA ALA A 57 -13.85 -7.49 14.78
C ALA A 57 -14.33 -6.65 15.98
N GLY A 58 -13.93 -5.37 16.07
CA GLY A 58 -14.47 -4.47 17.10
C GLY A 58 -15.93 -4.07 16.89
N VAL A 59 -16.39 -3.95 15.64
CA VAL A 59 -17.81 -3.72 15.32
C VAL A 59 -18.63 -4.95 15.71
N GLU A 60 -18.20 -6.14 15.31
CA GLU A 60 -18.86 -7.40 15.64
C GLU A 60 -18.90 -7.65 17.14
N TRP A 61 -17.80 -7.40 17.84
CA TRP A 61 -17.76 -7.46 19.31
C TRP A 61 -18.81 -6.55 19.92
N ARG A 62 -18.94 -5.31 19.41
CA ARG A 62 -19.91 -4.35 19.95
C ARG A 62 -21.35 -4.76 19.68
N LEU A 63 -21.61 -5.34 18.51
CA LEU A 63 -22.91 -5.86 18.12
C LEU A 63 -23.27 -7.08 18.99
N TYR A 64 -22.31 -7.98 19.20
CA TYR A 64 -22.48 -9.11 20.11
C TYR A 64 -22.74 -8.64 21.56
N ALA A 65 -22.02 -7.63 22.04
CA ALA A 65 -22.28 -7.04 23.35
C ALA A 65 -23.64 -6.32 23.46
N GLN A 66 -24.27 -5.98 22.34
CA GLN A 66 -25.61 -5.38 22.32
C GLN A 66 -26.72 -6.43 22.43
N PHE A 67 -26.55 -7.59 21.78
CA PHE A 67 -27.56 -8.65 21.72
C PHE A 67 -27.29 -9.86 22.64
N GLY A 68 -26.08 -9.96 23.18
CA GLY A 68 -25.62 -11.04 24.05
C GLY A 68 -25.02 -10.51 25.36
N ASP A 69 -23.83 -11.00 25.73
CA ASP A 69 -23.16 -10.62 26.98
C ASP A 69 -22.39 -9.30 26.85
N ARG A 70 -22.73 -8.33 27.71
CA ARG A 70 -22.12 -6.98 27.74
C ARG A 70 -20.70 -6.95 28.30
N ASN A 71 -20.29 -7.94 29.07
CA ASN A 71 -19.03 -7.91 29.83
C ASN A 71 -17.88 -8.69 29.16
N ARG A 72 -17.96 -8.91 27.85
CA ARG A 72 -16.92 -9.62 27.10
C ARG A 72 -15.65 -8.75 26.96
N PRO A 73 -14.44 -9.27 27.21
CA PRO A 73 -13.22 -8.52 26.94
C PRO A 73 -13.08 -8.17 25.45
N LEU A 74 -12.39 -7.06 25.15
CA LEU A 74 -12.07 -6.69 23.77
C LEU A 74 -11.17 -7.76 23.13
N PRO A 75 -11.29 -8.00 21.81
CA PRO A 75 -10.42 -8.94 21.12
C PRO A 75 -8.98 -8.41 21.06
N GLU A 76 -8.03 -9.25 21.44
CA GLU A 76 -6.59 -9.01 21.30
C GLU A 76 -6.08 -9.73 20.04
N PHE A 77 -5.16 -9.10 19.31
CA PHE A 77 -4.59 -9.66 18.10
C PHE A 77 -3.09 -9.89 18.26
N GLU A 78 -2.64 -11.12 18.00
CA GLU A 78 -1.21 -11.49 18.05
C GLU A 78 -0.37 -10.87 16.92
N ASN A 79 -1.03 -10.30 15.89
CA ASN A 79 -0.41 -9.83 14.65
C ASN A 79 0.03 -8.35 14.68
N GLY A 80 0.03 -7.73 15.87
CA GLY A 80 0.37 -6.32 16.10
C GLY A 80 -0.73 -5.32 15.71
N ALA A 81 -1.94 -5.80 15.42
CA ALA A 81 -3.11 -4.94 15.25
C ALA A 81 -3.77 -4.66 16.61
N SER A 82 -4.38 -3.49 16.76
CA SER A 82 -5.14 -3.12 17.94
C SER A 82 -6.50 -2.57 17.54
N VAL A 83 -7.49 -2.72 18.40
CA VAL A 83 -8.84 -2.18 18.18
C VAL A 83 -9.24 -1.25 19.31
N THR A 84 -9.95 -0.19 18.95
CA THR A 84 -10.55 0.74 19.90
C THR A 84 -12.00 0.96 19.50
N VAL A 85 -12.91 0.63 20.40
CA VAL A 85 -14.35 0.78 20.17
C VAL A 85 -14.87 1.93 21.02
N SER A 86 -15.52 2.90 20.38
CA SER A 86 -16.22 4.00 21.02
C SER A 86 -17.72 3.91 20.74
N SER A 87 -18.53 3.87 21.79
CA SER A 87 -19.99 3.93 21.69
C SER A 87 -20.45 5.38 21.55
N THR A 88 -21.26 5.66 20.54
CA THR A 88 -21.95 6.96 20.34
C THR A 88 -23.46 6.73 20.58
N PRO A 89 -24.24 7.72 21.05
CA PRO A 89 -25.69 7.55 21.24
C PRO A 89 -26.40 7.04 19.98
N ASP A 90 -25.93 7.47 18.81
CA ASP A 90 -26.50 7.12 17.50
C ASP A 90 -25.77 5.93 16.82
N GLY A 91 -24.97 5.15 17.55
CA GLY A 91 -24.35 3.94 17.02
C GLY A 91 -22.98 3.55 17.60
N ALA A 92 -22.22 2.78 16.82
CA ALA A 92 -20.95 2.23 17.26
C ALA A 92 -19.84 2.60 16.28
N LYS A 93 -18.71 3.11 16.79
CA LYS A 93 -17.51 3.34 16.00
C LYS A 93 -16.40 2.42 16.49
N SER A 94 -15.82 1.66 15.58
CA SER A 94 -14.66 0.81 15.82
C SER A 94 -13.49 1.30 14.98
N ILE A 95 -12.32 1.42 15.60
CA ILE A 95 -11.08 1.86 14.95
C ILE A 95 -10.07 0.74 15.11
N GLY A 96 -9.67 0.14 13.99
CA GLY A 96 -8.55 -0.78 13.94
C GLY A 96 -7.27 -0.05 13.54
N SER A 97 -6.17 -0.40 14.18
CA SER A 97 -4.85 0.15 13.94
C SER A 97 -3.85 -0.98 13.70
N SER A 98 -2.91 -0.76 12.77
CA SER A 98 -1.77 -1.64 12.55
C SER A 98 -0.59 -0.77 12.14
N ASN A 99 0.45 -0.75 12.97
CA ASN A 99 1.62 0.12 12.79
C ASN A 99 1.22 1.61 12.67
N LYS A 100 1.36 2.23 11.49
CA LYS A 100 1.01 3.64 11.22
C LYS A 100 -0.29 3.82 10.43
N ILE A 101 -1.05 2.75 10.22
CA ILE A 101 -2.27 2.77 9.41
C ILE A 101 -3.47 2.56 10.31
N PHE A 102 -4.48 3.41 10.12
CA PHE A 102 -5.71 3.43 10.90
C PHE A 102 -6.90 3.31 9.96
N ARG A 103 -7.83 2.41 10.30
CA ARG A 103 -9.06 2.18 9.54
C ARG A 103 -10.21 2.14 10.53
N ALA A 104 -11.32 2.79 10.19
CA ALA A 104 -12.45 2.91 11.10
C ALA A 104 -13.74 2.54 10.39
N LEU A 105 -14.61 1.89 11.15
CA LEU A 105 -15.96 1.53 10.74
C LEU A 105 -16.94 2.15 11.73
N ARG A 106 -18.03 2.70 11.20
CA ARG A 106 -19.10 3.28 11.98
C ARG A 106 -20.41 2.63 11.56
N LEU A 107 -21.12 2.10 12.53
CA LEU A 107 -22.53 1.76 12.42
C LEU A 107 -23.34 2.93 12.98
N SER A 108 -24.38 3.31 12.25
CA SER A 108 -25.43 4.22 12.71
C SER A 108 -26.75 3.47 12.68
N PHE A 109 -27.57 3.64 13.71
CA PHE A 109 -28.88 3.02 13.83
C PHE A 109 -29.97 4.09 13.91
#